data_AF-A0AB38PNQ7-F1
#
_entry.id   AF-A0AB38PNQ7-F1
#
_cell.length_a   1.000
_cell.length_b   1.000
_cell.length_c   1.000
_cell.angle_alpha   90.00
_cell.angle_beta   90.00
_cell.angle_gamma   90.00
#
_symmetry.space_group_name_H-M   'P 1'
#
loop_
_entity.id
_entity.type
_entity.pdbx_description
1 polymer ?
#
loop_
_entity_poly.entity_id
_entity_poly.type
_entity_poly.pdbx_seq_one_letter_code
_entity_poly.pdbx_strand_id
1 'polypeptide(L)'
;MTKWKDPSDVERVFSPRNWGYTAQNQAKAYSANCPTLQEYDEIYGEGNAELWIYGQVTALFGASSSKEKGVVDGIKIFVQSFFSQTRIYKLSELMLFFARYKSGRYDNSFSCFDARRIGSAFFKEFLPERAKEIDYLEKKRIEEETLLRRELPRNYIIPDGYNSYTWYKEIQKRALDGDSEALELLKNPNI
;
A
#
# COMPACT_ATOMS: atom_id res chain seq x y z
N MET A 1 -10.52 6.09 17.75
CA MET A 1 -9.88 4.83 18.15
C MET A 1 -9.38 4.14 16.89
N THR A 2 -8.10 3.83 16.82
CA THR A 2 -7.45 3.17 15.67
C THR A 2 -7.90 1.70 15.57
N LYS A 3 -7.93 1.15 14.35
CA LYS A 3 -8.33 -0.25 14.07
C LYS A 3 -7.47 -1.27 14.85
N TRP A 4 -6.24 -0.91 15.17
CA TRP A 4 -5.30 -1.69 15.96
C TRP A 4 -5.14 -0.99 17.32
N LYS A 5 -5.39 -1.71 18.41
CA LYS A 5 -5.36 -1.11 19.76
C LYS A 5 -3.93 -1.03 20.31
N ASP A 6 -3.10 -1.99 19.93
CA ASP A 6 -1.75 -2.16 20.45
C ASP A 6 -0.74 -2.36 19.30
N PRO A 7 0.55 -1.99 19.46
CA PRO A 7 1.59 -2.25 18.45
C PRO A 7 1.66 -3.73 18.04
N SER A 8 1.45 -4.65 18.99
CA SER A 8 1.46 -6.09 18.72
C SER A 8 0.36 -6.54 17.74
N ASP A 9 -0.78 -5.84 17.71
CA ASP A 9 -1.83 -6.09 16.72
C ASP A 9 -1.36 -5.72 15.30
N VAL A 10 -0.60 -4.62 15.19
CA VAL A 10 0.00 -4.17 13.93
C VAL A 10 1.08 -5.18 13.51
N GLU A 11 2.00 -5.55 14.41
CA GLU A 11 3.07 -6.49 14.11
C GLU A 11 2.57 -7.88 13.72
N ARG A 12 1.46 -8.35 14.31
CA ARG A 12 0.84 -9.62 13.89
C ARG A 12 0.41 -9.60 12.43
N VAL A 13 -0.07 -8.46 11.93
CA VAL A 13 -0.56 -8.30 10.55
C VAL A 13 0.56 -7.90 9.59
N PHE A 14 1.40 -6.95 9.97
CA PHE A 14 2.46 -6.39 9.15
C PHE A 14 3.84 -6.93 9.56
N SER A 15 4.00 -8.24 9.66
CA SER A 15 5.29 -8.88 9.95
C SER A 15 5.80 -9.72 8.77
N PRO A 16 7.10 -10.06 8.74
CA PRO A 16 7.69 -10.90 7.69
C PRO A 16 6.97 -12.23 7.43
N ARG A 17 6.26 -12.76 8.44
CA ARG A 17 5.43 -13.96 8.34
C ARG A 17 4.35 -13.85 7.26
N ASN A 18 3.89 -12.64 6.96
CA ASN A 18 2.81 -12.38 6.01
C ASN A 18 3.30 -11.86 4.65
N TRP A 19 4.62 -11.84 4.37
CA TRP A 19 5.13 -11.42 3.06
C TRP A 19 4.53 -12.21 1.89
N GLY A 20 4.37 -13.53 2.05
CA GLY A 20 3.75 -14.38 1.02
C GLY A 20 2.31 -13.97 0.70
N TYR A 21 1.51 -13.66 1.72
CA TYR A 21 0.15 -13.17 1.54
C TYR A 21 0.12 -11.82 0.82
N THR A 22 0.99 -10.88 1.23
CA THR A 22 1.06 -9.55 0.62
C THR A 22 1.50 -9.63 -0.84
N ALA A 23 2.48 -10.47 -1.18
CA ALA A 23 2.95 -10.66 -2.55
C ALA A 23 1.84 -11.20 -3.49
N GLN A 24 0.95 -12.05 -2.97
CA GLN A 24 -0.20 -12.58 -3.69
C GLN A 24 -1.36 -11.57 -3.80
N ASN A 25 -1.41 -10.55 -2.93
CA ASN A 25 -2.52 -9.61 -2.82
C ASN A 25 -2.07 -8.16 -3.06
N GLN A 26 -1.36 -7.91 -4.17
CA GLN A 26 -0.70 -6.63 -4.45
C GLN A 26 -1.68 -5.44 -4.48
N ALA A 27 -2.84 -5.60 -5.14
CA ALA A 27 -3.86 -4.56 -5.19
C ALA A 27 -4.34 -4.15 -3.79
N LYS A 28 -4.52 -5.14 -2.89
CA LYS A 28 -4.89 -4.87 -1.49
C LYS A 28 -3.78 -4.16 -0.74
N ALA A 29 -2.50 -4.43 -1.04
CA ALA A 29 -1.41 -3.71 -0.40
C ALA A 29 -1.44 -2.21 -0.70
N TYR A 30 -1.85 -1.81 -1.91
CA TYR A 30 -2.01 -0.41 -2.28
C TYR A 30 -3.29 0.22 -1.74
N SER A 31 -4.41 -0.51 -1.71
CA SER A 31 -5.71 0.03 -1.28
C SER A 31 -6.02 -0.15 0.21
N ALA A 32 -5.23 -0.94 0.95
CA ALA A 32 -5.48 -1.20 2.37
C ALA A 32 -5.50 0.11 3.18
N ASN A 33 -6.55 0.25 4.00
CA ASN A 33 -6.62 1.26 5.03
C ASN A 33 -5.76 0.81 6.22
N CYS A 34 -4.53 1.32 6.29
CA CYS A 34 -3.55 1.03 7.34
C CYS A 34 -2.60 2.23 7.51
N PRO A 35 -1.96 2.36 8.69
CA PRO A 35 -1.15 3.54 8.98
C PRO A 35 0.08 3.60 8.07
N THR A 36 0.51 4.82 7.82
CA THR A 36 1.86 5.16 7.41
C THR A 36 2.86 4.90 8.53
N LEU A 37 4.16 4.85 8.21
CA LEU A 37 5.20 4.76 9.24
C LEU A 37 5.13 5.94 10.22
N GLN A 38 4.81 7.15 9.73
CA GLN A 38 4.64 8.32 10.59
C GLN A 38 3.46 8.15 11.55
N GLU A 39 2.28 7.80 11.03
CA GLU A 39 1.09 7.58 11.87
C GLU A 39 1.34 6.44 12.87
N TYR A 40 2.09 5.41 12.48
CA TYR A 40 2.45 4.32 13.37
C TYR A 40 3.25 4.83 14.58
N ASP A 41 4.27 5.67 14.37
CA ASP A 41 4.99 6.31 15.48
C ASP A 41 4.09 7.25 16.31
N GLU A 42 3.24 8.03 15.67
CA GLU A 42 2.34 8.97 16.35
C GLU A 42 1.32 8.26 17.25
N ILE A 43 0.83 7.09 16.83
CA ILE A 43 -0.18 6.31 17.55
C ILE A 43 0.46 5.52 18.70
N TYR A 44 1.65 4.95 18.47
CA TYR A 44 2.22 3.92 19.36
C TYR A 44 3.48 4.34 20.10
N GLY A 45 4.05 5.51 19.78
CA GLY A 45 5.23 6.08 20.40
C GLY A 45 6.43 6.13 19.46
N GLU A 46 7.27 7.15 19.66
CA GLU A 46 8.47 7.38 18.86
C GLU A 46 9.40 6.15 18.85
N GLY A 47 9.87 5.76 17.66
CA GLY A 47 10.82 4.66 17.47
C GLY A 47 10.18 3.29 17.22
N ASN A 48 8.85 3.15 17.34
CA ASN A 48 8.16 1.91 16.98
C ASN A 48 8.28 1.62 15.48
N ALA A 49 8.18 2.64 14.63
CA ALA A 49 8.34 2.53 13.19
C ALA A 49 9.76 2.10 12.82
N GLU A 50 10.78 2.65 13.46
CA GLU A 50 12.16 2.21 13.28
C GLU A 50 12.33 0.74 13.70
N LEU A 51 11.82 0.36 14.87
CA LEU A 51 11.87 -1.03 15.35
C LEU A 51 11.14 -1.99 14.39
N TRP A 52 10.02 -1.55 13.82
CA TRP A 52 9.28 -2.31 12.83
C TRP A 52 10.08 -2.53 11.55
N ILE A 53 10.68 -1.48 10.97
CA ILE A 53 11.55 -1.59 9.79
C ILE A 53 12.75 -2.49 10.12
N TYR A 54 13.35 -2.33 11.30
CA TYR A 54 14.44 -3.18 11.78
C TYR A 54 14.05 -4.66 11.76
N GLY A 55 12.83 -5.00 12.21
CA GLY A 55 12.29 -6.35 12.12
C GLY A 55 12.21 -6.88 10.68
N GLN A 56 11.77 -6.07 9.72
CA GLN A 56 11.70 -6.45 8.30
C GLN A 56 13.10 -6.70 7.71
N VAL A 57 14.04 -5.77 7.92
CA VAL A 57 15.40 -5.84 7.38
C VAL A 57 16.19 -6.99 8.02
N THR A 58 16.01 -7.21 9.32
CA THR A 58 16.63 -8.34 10.03
C THR A 58 16.08 -9.68 9.54
N ALA A 59 14.80 -9.77 9.17
CA ALA A 59 14.25 -10.97 8.56
C ALA A 59 14.84 -11.23 7.15
N LEU A 60 15.09 -10.19 6.36
CA LEU A 60 15.84 -10.33 5.10
C LEU A 60 17.27 -10.83 5.34
N PHE A 61 17.96 -10.24 6.32
CA PHE A 61 19.31 -10.67 6.70
C PHE A 61 19.34 -12.12 7.18
N GLY A 62 18.39 -12.52 8.03
CA GLY A 62 18.26 -13.89 8.52
C GLY A 62 18.03 -14.91 7.40
N ALA A 63 17.34 -14.50 6.33
CA ALA A 63 17.13 -15.33 5.15
C ALA A 63 18.27 -15.29 4.12
N SER A 64 19.33 -14.52 4.37
CA SER A 64 20.54 -14.44 3.54
C SER A 64 21.62 -15.44 3.99
N SER A 65 22.61 -15.65 3.11
CA SER A 65 23.81 -16.44 3.40
C SER A 65 24.79 -15.72 4.34
N SER A 66 24.67 -14.39 4.49
CA SER A 66 25.55 -13.59 5.35
C SER A 66 25.36 -13.91 6.84
N LYS A 67 26.47 -13.92 7.59
CA LYS A 67 26.51 -14.18 9.05
C LYS A 67 27.42 -13.21 9.81
N GLU A 68 27.83 -12.12 9.18
CA GLU A 68 28.78 -11.16 9.75
C GLU A 68 28.13 -10.27 10.81
N LYS A 69 28.74 -10.20 12.00
CA LYS A 69 28.23 -9.38 13.11
C LYS A 69 28.17 -7.89 12.77
N GLY A 70 29.14 -7.36 12.02
CA GLY A 70 29.19 -5.95 11.63
C GLY A 70 28.02 -5.51 10.74
N VAL A 71 27.38 -6.45 10.04
CA VAL A 71 26.18 -6.16 9.23
C VAL A 71 25.00 -5.76 10.10
N VAL A 72 24.87 -6.34 11.31
CA VAL A 72 23.75 -6.05 12.22
C VAL A 72 23.80 -4.60 12.72
N ASP A 73 24.98 -4.08 13.01
CA ASP A 73 25.15 -2.67 13.40
C ASP A 73 24.87 -1.74 12.21
N GLY A 74 25.30 -2.14 11.01
CA GLY A 74 24.98 -1.42 9.76
C GLY A 74 23.47 -1.35 9.48
N ILE A 75 22.70 -2.40 9.82
CA ILE A 75 21.24 -2.41 9.68
C ILE A 75 20.60 -1.32 10.55
N LYS A 76 21.05 -1.12 11.79
CA LYS A 76 20.45 -0.09 12.68
C LYS A 76 20.59 1.32 12.09
N ILE A 77 21.80 1.66 11.61
CA ILE A 77 22.09 2.95 10.98
C ILE A 77 21.27 3.13 9.69
N PHE A 78 21.18 2.06 8.90
CA PHE A 78 20.35 2.05 7.69
C PHE A 78 18.87 2.31 8.02
N VAL A 79 18.32 1.65 9.04
CA VAL A 79 16.92 1.77 9.43
C VAL A 79 16.54 3.20 9.80
N GLN A 80 17.36 3.89 10.60
CA GLN A 80 17.14 5.29 10.97
C GLN A 80 17.08 6.18 9.72
N SER A 81 18.04 6.01 8.82
CA SER A 81 18.10 6.77 7.57
C SER A 81 16.91 6.45 6.66
N PHE A 82 16.58 5.17 6.51
CA PHE A 82 15.49 4.70 5.65
C PHE A 82 14.12 5.16 6.18
N PHE A 83 13.88 5.09 7.48
CA PHE A 83 12.67 5.60 8.13
C PHE A 83 12.46 7.08 7.79
N SER A 84 13.49 7.93 7.95
CA SER A 84 13.40 9.37 7.66
C SER A 84 12.90 9.69 6.25
N GLN A 85 13.22 8.84 5.27
CA GLN A 85 12.87 9.01 3.86
C GLN A 85 11.56 8.33 3.48
N THR A 86 11.02 7.46 4.34
CA THR A 86 9.86 6.60 4.02
C THR A 86 8.64 6.80 4.90
N ARG A 87 8.66 7.84 5.77
CA ARG A 87 7.60 8.19 6.73
C ARG A 87 6.17 8.17 6.16
N ILE A 88 6.01 8.65 4.92
CA ILE A 88 4.70 8.80 4.26
C ILE A 88 4.13 7.50 3.71
N TYR A 89 4.89 6.40 3.68
CA TYR A 89 4.44 5.15 3.07
C TYR A 89 3.72 4.27 4.09
N LYS A 90 2.65 3.63 3.62
CA LYS A 90 1.84 2.69 4.40
C LYS A 90 2.60 1.40 4.70
N LEU A 91 2.34 0.84 5.88
CA LEU A 91 2.90 -0.45 6.29
C LEU A 91 2.60 -1.57 5.26
N SER A 92 1.40 -1.57 4.67
CA SER A 92 1.01 -2.56 3.65
C SER A 92 1.87 -2.48 2.38
N GLU A 93 2.22 -1.28 1.95
CA GLU A 93 3.03 -1.04 0.75
C GLU A 93 4.50 -1.41 1.00
N LEU A 94 5.03 -1.07 2.17
CA LEU A 94 6.36 -1.48 2.58
C LEU A 94 6.45 -3.00 2.75
N MET A 95 5.41 -3.64 3.28
CA MET A 95 5.31 -5.11 3.31
C MET A 95 5.37 -5.72 1.91
N LEU A 96 4.73 -5.11 0.92
CA LEU A 96 4.79 -5.57 -0.47
C LEU A 96 6.20 -5.40 -1.04
N PHE A 97 6.85 -4.27 -0.76
CA PHE A 97 8.23 -4.04 -1.14
C PHE A 97 9.16 -5.12 -0.57
N PHE A 98 9.13 -5.36 0.74
CA PHE A 98 9.99 -6.37 1.37
C PHE A 98 9.71 -7.78 0.87
N ALA A 99 8.44 -8.12 0.60
CA ALA A 99 8.08 -9.41 0.02
C ALA A 99 8.68 -9.60 -1.38
N ARG A 100 8.60 -8.58 -2.24
CA ARG A 100 9.19 -8.58 -3.59
C ARG A 100 10.73 -8.59 -3.53
N TYR A 101 11.32 -7.85 -2.60
CA TYR A 101 12.75 -7.88 -2.37
C TYR A 101 13.21 -9.30 -1.99
N LYS A 102 12.51 -9.92 -1.01
CA LYS A 102 12.83 -11.28 -0.56
C LYS A 102 12.69 -12.34 -1.64
N SER A 103 11.78 -12.13 -2.60
CA SER A 103 11.59 -13.02 -3.75
C SER A 103 12.65 -12.83 -4.84
N GLY A 104 13.62 -11.94 -4.66
CA GLY A 104 14.67 -11.67 -5.64
C GLY A 104 14.22 -10.80 -6.81
N ARG A 105 13.06 -10.10 -6.71
CA ARG A 105 12.59 -9.24 -7.81
C ARG A 105 13.53 -8.06 -8.07
N TYR A 106 14.17 -7.57 -7.01
CA TYR A 106 15.08 -6.42 -7.07
C TYR A 106 16.53 -6.80 -6.82
N ASP A 107 16.84 -8.00 -6.31
CA ASP A 107 18.22 -8.35 -5.98
C ASP A 107 18.79 -9.33 -7.01
N ASN A 108 19.91 -8.96 -7.62
CA ASN A 108 20.64 -9.80 -8.58
C ASN A 108 21.91 -10.42 -7.96
N SER A 109 22.18 -10.19 -6.67
CA SER A 109 23.46 -10.52 -6.02
C SER A 109 23.30 -11.38 -4.76
N PHE A 110 23.64 -12.66 -4.87
CA PHE A 110 23.56 -13.64 -3.77
C PHE A 110 24.80 -13.69 -2.86
N SER A 111 25.81 -12.84 -3.07
CA SER A 111 27.13 -13.01 -2.44
C SER A 111 27.33 -12.24 -1.13
N CYS A 112 26.61 -11.14 -0.86
CA CYS A 112 26.69 -10.44 0.41
C CYS A 112 25.44 -9.58 0.68
N PHE A 113 24.95 -9.58 1.92
CA PHE A 113 23.85 -8.72 2.35
C PHE A 113 24.29 -7.25 2.40
N ASP A 114 23.66 -6.39 1.60
CA ASP A 114 23.88 -4.94 1.61
C ASP A 114 22.58 -4.19 1.91
N ALA A 115 22.51 -3.56 3.08
CA ALA A 115 21.36 -2.75 3.45
C ALA A 115 21.15 -1.55 2.50
N ARG A 116 22.21 -1.00 1.90
CA ARG A 116 22.08 0.09 0.92
C ARG A 116 21.38 -0.36 -0.35
N ARG A 117 21.53 -1.63 -0.75
CA ARG A 117 20.82 -2.20 -1.89
C ARG A 117 19.30 -2.20 -1.69
N ILE A 118 18.84 -2.45 -0.46
CA ILE A 118 17.43 -2.37 -0.07
C ILE A 118 16.89 -0.96 -0.31
N GLY A 119 17.58 0.07 0.19
CA GLY A 119 17.21 1.46 -0.05
C GLY A 119 17.17 1.80 -1.55
N SER A 120 18.20 1.41 -2.30
CA SER A 120 18.24 1.62 -3.76
C SER A 120 17.08 0.94 -4.48
N ALA A 121 16.73 -0.30 -4.10
CA ALA A 121 15.60 -1.03 -4.68
C ALA A 121 14.28 -0.33 -4.40
N PHE A 122 14.10 0.18 -3.19
CA PHE A 122 12.90 0.91 -2.83
C PHE A 122 12.71 2.14 -3.73
N PHE A 123 13.70 3.03 -3.77
CA PHE A 123 13.55 4.32 -4.46
C PHE A 123 13.62 4.22 -5.99
N LYS A 124 14.50 3.36 -6.54
CA LYS A 124 14.75 3.32 -7.99
C LYS A 124 13.90 2.30 -8.74
N GLU A 125 13.41 1.27 -8.07
CA GLU A 125 12.70 0.16 -8.72
C GLU A 125 11.25 0.06 -8.22
N PHE A 126 11.05 -0.04 -6.91
CA PHE A 126 9.71 -0.21 -6.35
C PHE A 126 8.81 1.02 -6.54
N LEU A 127 9.29 2.25 -6.31
CA LEU A 127 8.44 3.44 -6.47
C LEU A 127 7.95 3.66 -7.91
N PRO A 128 8.79 3.53 -8.97
CA PRO A 128 8.30 3.58 -10.34
C PRO A 128 7.30 2.46 -10.69
N GLU A 129 7.54 1.24 -10.22
CA GLU A 129 6.59 0.12 -10.40
C GLU A 129 5.25 0.41 -9.72
N ARG A 130 5.30 0.83 -8.45
CA ARG A 130 4.14 1.22 -7.65
C ARG A 130 3.30 2.27 -8.37
N ALA A 131 3.92 3.31 -8.92
CA ALA A 131 3.19 4.37 -9.63
C ALA A 131 2.41 3.82 -10.83
N LYS A 132 3.04 2.94 -11.63
CA LYS A 132 2.40 2.28 -12.77
C LYS A 132 1.28 1.32 -12.35
N GLU A 133 1.53 0.54 -11.30
CA GLU A 133 0.57 -0.45 -10.81
C GLU A 133 -0.66 0.23 -10.19
N ILE A 134 -0.50 1.34 -9.47
CA ILE A 134 -1.63 2.14 -8.96
C ILE A 134 -2.42 2.76 -10.11
N ASP A 135 -1.76 3.35 -11.10
CA ASP A 135 -2.43 3.93 -12.28
C ASP A 135 -3.22 2.86 -13.05
N TYR A 136 -2.65 1.66 -13.22
CA TYR A 136 -3.34 0.53 -13.83
C TYR A 136 -4.57 0.10 -13.03
N LEU A 137 -4.45 -0.04 -11.70
CA LEU A 137 -5.56 -0.43 -10.83
C LEU A 137 -6.68 0.60 -10.85
N GLU A 138 -6.36 1.89 -10.87
CA GLU A 138 -7.34 2.96 -10.94
C GLU A 138 -8.07 2.98 -12.29
N LYS A 139 -7.34 2.82 -13.41
CA LYS A 139 -7.95 2.68 -14.74
C LYS A 139 -8.89 1.48 -14.81
N LYS A 140 -8.46 0.34 -14.27
CA LYS A 140 -9.29 -0.87 -14.21
C LYS A 140 -10.55 -0.65 -13.37
N ARG A 141 -10.44 -0.01 -12.20
CA ARG A 141 -11.59 0.34 -11.36
C ARG A 141 -12.59 1.23 -12.10
N ILE A 142 -12.10 2.25 -12.80
CA ILE A 142 -12.93 3.16 -13.61
C ILE A 142 -13.62 2.40 -14.76
N GLU A 143 -12.91 1.49 -15.44
CA GLU A 143 -13.47 0.67 -16.51
C GLU A 143 -14.56 -0.28 -16.00
N GLU A 144 -14.31 -0.97 -14.89
CA GLU A 144 -15.29 -1.83 -14.23
C GLU A 144 -16.53 -1.04 -13.80
N GLU A 145 -16.36 0.14 -13.21
CA GLU A 145 -17.48 1.05 -12.88
C GLU A 145 -18.23 1.54 -14.11
N THR A 146 -17.54 1.68 -15.25
CA THR A 146 -18.16 2.05 -16.53
C THR A 146 -18.95 0.89 -17.13
N LEU A 147 -18.44 -0.34 -17.05
CA LEU A 147 -19.10 -1.55 -17.53
C LEU A 147 -20.33 -1.90 -16.69
N LEU A 148 -20.22 -1.88 -15.36
CA LEU A 148 -21.35 -2.03 -14.44
C LEU A 148 -22.46 -1.01 -14.71
N ARG A 149 -22.13 0.11 -15.36
CA ARG A 149 -23.11 1.09 -15.79
C ARG A 149 -23.62 0.97 -17.19
N ARG A 150 -22.92 0.28 -18.06
CA ARG A 150 -23.58 -0.15 -19.29
C ARG A 150 -24.72 -1.12 -18.97
N GLU A 151 -24.61 -1.82 -17.83
CA GLU A 151 -25.68 -2.59 -17.18
C GLU A 151 -26.58 -1.74 -16.26
N LEU A 152 -26.61 -0.41 -16.45
CA LEU A 152 -27.64 0.41 -15.83
C LEU A 152 -29.02 -0.17 -16.20
N PRO A 153 -29.97 -0.15 -15.27
CA PRO A 153 -31.31 -0.66 -15.51
C PRO A 153 -31.93 0.00 -16.73
N ARG A 154 -32.85 -0.72 -17.39
CA ARG A 154 -33.49 -0.28 -18.65
C ARG A 154 -34.08 1.14 -18.61
N ASN A 155 -34.42 1.65 -17.42
CA ASN A 155 -35.04 2.95 -17.24
C ASN A 155 -34.09 4.00 -16.62
N TYR A 156 -32.78 3.75 -16.53
CA TYR A 156 -31.86 4.75 -15.99
C TYR A 156 -31.75 5.95 -16.94
N ILE A 157 -32.19 7.11 -16.47
CA ILE A 157 -32.19 8.34 -17.26
C ILE A 157 -30.88 9.08 -17.00
N ILE A 158 -30.11 9.31 -18.06
CA ILE A 158 -28.94 10.18 -18.06
C ILE A 158 -29.39 11.54 -18.60
N PRO A 159 -29.22 12.65 -17.86
CA PRO A 159 -29.58 13.98 -18.34
C PRO A 159 -28.81 14.40 -19.59
N ASP A 160 -29.45 15.21 -20.43
CA ASP A 160 -28.85 15.76 -21.63
C ASP A 160 -27.55 16.52 -21.33
N GLY A 161 -26.52 16.30 -22.15
CA GLY A 161 -25.18 16.85 -21.95
C GLY A 161 -24.23 15.97 -21.14
N TYR A 162 -24.72 14.86 -20.58
CA TYR A 162 -23.89 13.86 -19.91
C TYR A 162 -23.86 12.53 -20.66
N ASN A 163 -22.76 11.80 -20.50
CA ASN A 163 -22.69 10.38 -20.80
C ASN A 163 -22.66 9.59 -19.48
N SER A 164 -22.77 8.26 -19.55
CA SER A 164 -22.86 7.39 -18.36
C SER A 164 -21.73 7.63 -17.34
N TYR A 165 -20.54 7.99 -17.83
CA TYR A 165 -19.37 8.26 -16.99
C TYR A 165 -19.33 9.70 -16.47
N THR A 166 -19.61 10.71 -17.30
CA THR A 166 -19.61 12.10 -16.82
C THR A 166 -20.74 12.36 -15.84
N TRP A 167 -21.90 11.71 -16.04
CA TRP A 167 -23.00 11.73 -15.08
C TRP A 167 -22.62 11.08 -13.76
N TYR A 168 -21.76 10.04 -13.78
CA TYR A 168 -21.24 9.48 -12.54
C TYR A 168 -20.49 10.48 -11.70
N LYS A 169 -19.52 11.13 -12.34
CA LYS A 169 -18.56 11.95 -11.62
C LYS A 169 -19.30 13.11 -10.99
N GLU A 170 -20.31 13.61 -11.70
CA GLU A 170 -21.24 14.58 -11.16
C GLU A 170 -22.01 14.05 -9.94
N ILE A 171 -22.61 12.86 -10.03
CA ILE A 171 -23.31 12.22 -8.90
C ILE A 171 -22.36 11.96 -7.71
N GLN A 172 -21.15 11.46 -7.93
CA GLN A 172 -20.16 11.26 -6.86
C GLN A 172 -19.79 12.58 -6.20
N LYS A 173 -19.55 13.63 -7.00
CA LYS A 173 -19.21 14.96 -6.49
C LYS A 173 -20.37 15.53 -5.66
N ARG A 174 -21.60 15.49 -6.18
CA ARG A 174 -22.81 15.89 -5.45
C ARG A 174 -22.97 15.13 -4.13
N ALA A 175 -22.73 13.81 -4.15
CA ALA A 175 -22.82 12.98 -2.94
C ALA A 175 -21.74 13.33 -1.90
N LEU A 176 -20.51 13.65 -2.34
CA LEU A 176 -19.44 14.15 -1.47
C LEU A 176 -19.79 15.51 -0.86
N ASP A 177 -20.52 16.34 -1.60
CA ASP A 177 -21.02 17.64 -1.15
C ASP A 177 -22.27 17.51 -0.24
N GLY A 178 -22.72 16.29 0.06
CA GLY A 178 -23.82 16.00 0.98
C GLY A 178 -25.21 15.92 0.35
N ASP A 179 -25.30 15.88 -0.97
CA ASP A 179 -26.57 15.76 -1.70
C ASP A 179 -27.22 14.39 -1.44
N SER A 180 -28.41 14.43 -0.82
CA SER A 180 -29.19 13.26 -0.43
C SER A 180 -29.72 12.45 -1.62
N GLU A 181 -30.06 13.12 -2.72
CA GLU A 181 -30.52 12.50 -3.96
C GLU A 181 -29.38 11.76 -4.65
N ALA A 182 -28.19 12.38 -4.71
CA ALA A 182 -27.01 11.75 -5.26
C ALA A 182 -26.55 10.54 -4.42
N LEU A 183 -26.66 10.62 -3.10
CA LEU A 183 -26.40 9.50 -2.18
C LEU A 183 -27.40 8.35 -2.37
N GLU A 184 -28.69 8.65 -2.58
CA GLU A 184 -29.73 7.67 -2.94
C GLU A 184 -29.43 7.00 -4.28
N LEU A 185 -29.11 7.79 -5.33
CA LEU A 185 -28.79 7.28 -6.67
C LEU A 185 -27.54 6.37 -6.69
N LEU A 186 -26.58 6.62 -5.80
CA LEU A 186 -25.41 5.73 -5.62
C LEU A 186 -25.77 4.43 -4.87
N LYS A 187 -26.76 4.47 -3.98
CA LYS A 187 -27.20 3.31 -3.19
C LYS A 187 -28.18 2.43 -3.95
N ASN A 188 -29.11 3.04 -4.68
CA ASN A 188 -30.13 2.39 -5.49
C ASN A 188 -30.22 3.13 -6.84
N PRO A 189 -29.54 2.65 -7.88
CA PRO A 189 -29.61 3.26 -9.23
C PRO A 189 -30.99 3.11 -9.91
N ASN A 190 -32.05 2.79 -9.17
CA ASN A 190 -33.13 1.92 -9.64
C ASN A 190 -34.46 2.10 -8.89
N ILE A 191 -34.99 3.31 -8.86
CA ILE A 191 -36.45 3.52 -8.77
C ILE A 191 -36.83 4.50 -9.88
#